data_AF-A0A519VQ57-F1
#
_entry.id   AF-A0A519VQ57-F1
#
_cell.length_a   1.000
_cell.length_b   1.000
_cell.length_c   1.000
_cell.angle_alpha   90.00
_cell.angle_beta   90.00
_cell.angle_gamma   90.00
#
_symmetry.space_group_name_H-M   'P 1'
#
loop_
_entity.id
_entity.type
_entity.pdbx_description
1 polymer ?
#
loop_
_entity_poly.entity_id
_entity_poly.type
_entity_poly.pdbx_seq_one_letter_code
_entity_poly.pdbx_strand_id
1 'polypeptide(L)'
;MLPTTTPPPFTERRYIPTLVFVVSLFMLWGLGVTMADVLNKHLQEVLHVSKANSAYVQAATFGAYFVMGLPAGWFMKRFGYQKGVILGLGLYAAGAFLMVPAANAASFSLLLAALFVLACGLGTLEAVAHPFLDGLGDPASSDQRITFSHAINGIGAVSGPLIGGYFVLRGTHAAGDLSSVKTLYTIIGVVVGSIGLLFAFVKVPPLNAEHTPGTATSATGEAPTDIQADKSLFQHKHFVYACVAQLFNTAAQGGTWAFFINYGTDYMGLKPGPAIHGFWQVGTLFDRTVGLVPGLPHLGNDIAAYFFSLSLVGMMLGRFLGTYLMQFIAPNKLLAVAAVANMGLCVLVAQHAGWLSFGALIGLNFFFSIMFPIIYSLGLKDLGRHKQLASSFIVMGVVGAALFPRFVMGPVANTSVAHAYYLPIICYVVVFLYGAKFYKVQRD
;
A
#
# COMPACT_ATOMS: atom_id res chain seq x y z
N MET A 1 6.26 9.74 -37.57
CA MET A 1 6.32 10.92 -36.66
C MET A 1 7.64 10.85 -35.92
N LEU A 2 8.48 11.88 -36.04
CA LEU A 2 9.77 11.96 -35.34
C LEU A 2 9.52 11.95 -33.82
N PRO A 3 10.35 11.25 -33.01
CA PRO A 3 10.22 11.29 -31.56
C PRO A 3 10.57 12.70 -31.09
N THR A 4 9.59 13.41 -30.52
CA THR A 4 9.80 14.73 -29.92
C THR A 4 10.84 14.61 -28.81
N THR A 5 11.92 15.37 -28.93
CA THR A 5 13.15 15.33 -28.09
C THR A 5 12.99 15.93 -26.70
N THR A 6 11.75 16.10 -26.22
CA THR A 6 11.47 16.67 -24.91
C THR A 6 10.74 15.61 -24.07
N PRO A 7 11.26 15.22 -22.90
CA PRO A 7 10.54 14.29 -22.03
C PRO A 7 9.16 14.88 -21.72
N PRO A 8 8.08 14.08 -21.77
CA PRO A 8 6.74 14.58 -21.54
C PRO A 8 6.65 15.23 -20.14
N PRO A 9 5.92 16.35 -20.00
CA PRO A 9 5.80 17.04 -18.73
C PRO A 9 5.17 16.11 -17.67
N PHE A 10 5.66 16.21 -16.43
CA PHE A 10 5.21 15.40 -15.31
C PHE A 10 3.67 15.47 -15.12
N THR A 11 3.08 16.65 -15.30
CA THR A 11 1.63 16.90 -15.32
C THR A 11 1.34 18.25 -16.00
N GLU A 12 0.19 18.41 -16.65
CA GLU A 12 -0.24 19.72 -17.18
C GLU A 12 -0.63 20.70 -16.05
N ARG A 13 -0.38 22.00 -16.23
CA ARG A 13 -0.67 23.03 -15.20
C ARG A 13 -2.11 23.03 -14.69
N ARG A 14 -3.07 22.58 -15.52
CA ARG A 14 -4.49 22.47 -15.18
C ARG A 14 -4.80 21.37 -14.15
N TYR A 15 -4.01 20.29 -14.13
CA TYR A 15 -4.24 19.14 -13.25
C TYR A 15 -3.46 19.20 -11.94
N ILE A 16 -2.54 20.17 -11.77
CA ILE A 16 -1.71 20.33 -10.56
C ILE A 16 -2.55 20.40 -9.27
N PRO A 17 -3.64 21.18 -9.17
CA PRO A 17 -4.43 21.24 -7.94
C PRO A 17 -5.04 19.87 -7.57
N THR A 18 -5.54 19.14 -8.57
CA THR A 18 -6.09 17.81 -8.39
C THR A 18 -4.99 16.80 -8.04
N LEU A 19 -3.81 16.89 -8.66
CA LEU A 19 -2.67 16.05 -8.34
C LEU A 19 -2.20 16.24 -6.89
N VAL A 20 -2.03 17.49 -6.44
CA VAL A 20 -1.62 17.81 -5.06
C VAL A 20 -2.62 17.22 -4.06
N PHE A 21 -3.91 17.31 -4.36
CA PHE A 21 -4.95 16.72 -3.53
C PHE A 21 -4.81 15.19 -3.45
N VAL A 22 -4.64 14.50 -4.58
CA VAL A 22 -4.52 13.03 -4.59
C VAL A 22 -3.24 12.56 -3.92
N VAL A 23 -2.13 13.26 -4.15
CA VAL A 23 -0.87 13.02 -3.43
C VAL A 23 -1.06 13.18 -1.92
N SER A 24 -1.84 14.18 -1.49
CA SER A 24 -2.19 14.37 -0.08
C SER A 24 -3.06 13.24 0.47
N LEU A 25 -3.95 12.66 -0.35
CA LEU A 25 -4.70 11.44 0.03
C LEU A 25 -3.77 10.24 0.25
N PHE A 26 -2.73 10.06 -0.58
CA PHE A 26 -1.73 9.00 -0.38
C PHE A 26 -0.95 9.18 0.93
N MET A 27 -0.66 10.43 1.31
CA MET A 27 -0.07 10.75 2.61
C MET A 27 -1.02 10.37 3.76
N LEU A 28 -2.29 10.77 3.66
CA LEU A 28 -3.32 10.49 4.65
C LEU A 28 -3.57 8.99 4.80
N TRP A 29 -3.55 8.24 3.69
CA TRP A 29 -3.62 6.78 3.70
C TRP A 29 -2.44 6.19 4.48
N GLY A 30 -1.19 6.63 4.22
CA GLY A 30 -0.01 6.15 4.95
C GLY A 30 -0.05 6.43 6.45
N LEU A 31 -0.53 7.63 6.82
CA LEU A 31 -0.75 7.99 8.20
C LEU A 31 -1.83 7.11 8.84
N GLY A 32 -2.98 6.93 8.18
CA GLY A 32 -4.09 6.13 8.70
C GLY A 32 -3.71 4.66 8.90
N VAL A 33 -2.97 4.11 7.95
CA VAL A 33 -2.42 2.76 8.00
C VAL A 33 -1.55 2.57 9.23
N THR A 34 -0.58 3.47 9.41
CA THR A 34 0.41 3.33 10.48
C THR A 34 -0.13 3.66 11.88
N MET A 35 -1.18 4.47 11.95
CA MET A 35 -1.90 4.73 13.20
C MET A 35 -2.78 3.56 13.65
N ALA A 36 -3.35 2.79 12.71
CA ALA A 36 -4.06 1.56 13.04
C ALA A 36 -3.14 0.58 13.80
N ASP A 37 -1.84 0.62 13.52
CA ASP A 37 -0.83 -0.23 14.17
C ASP A 37 -0.61 0.15 15.63
N VAL A 38 -0.46 1.46 15.89
CA VAL A 38 -0.31 2.01 17.25
C VAL A 38 -1.52 1.61 18.10
N LEU A 39 -2.72 1.71 17.51
CA LEU A 39 -3.94 1.29 18.18
C LEU A 39 -3.92 -0.22 18.49
N ASN A 40 -3.61 -1.08 17.53
CA ASN A 40 -3.66 -2.52 17.74
C ASN A 40 -2.77 -2.95 18.92
N LYS A 41 -1.59 -2.34 19.04
CA LYS A 41 -0.69 -2.57 20.17
C LYS A 41 -1.28 -2.07 21.49
N HIS A 42 -1.82 -0.86 21.51
CA HIS A 42 -2.48 -0.31 22.69
C HIS A 42 -3.67 -1.17 23.15
N LEU A 43 -4.48 -1.69 22.23
CA LEU A 43 -5.57 -2.61 22.55
C LEU A 43 -5.06 -3.93 23.16
N GLN A 44 -3.90 -4.43 22.73
CA GLN A 44 -3.28 -5.61 23.34
C GLN A 44 -2.82 -5.36 24.78
N GLU A 45 -2.24 -4.17 25.03
CA GLU A 45 -1.75 -3.78 26.35
C GLU A 45 -2.90 -3.48 27.33
N VAL A 46 -3.96 -2.79 26.88
CA VAL A 46 -5.06 -2.32 27.73
C VAL A 46 -6.16 -3.37 27.94
N LEU A 47 -6.50 -4.13 26.91
CA LEU A 47 -7.59 -5.12 26.97
C LEU A 47 -7.07 -6.55 27.23
N HIS A 48 -5.77 -6.73 27.49
CA HIS A 48 -5.10 -8.04 27.66
C HIS A 48 -5.46 -9.06 26.56
N VAL A 49 -5.62 -8.57 25.34
CA VAL A 49 -6.09 -9.34 24.20
C VAL A 49 -5.03 -10.37 23.81
N SER A 50 -5.41 -11.65 23.73
CA SER A 50 -4.47 -12.72 23.38
C SER A 50 -3.88 -12.51 21.98
N LYS A 51 -2.69 -13.06 21.72
CA LYS A 51 -2.06 -13.02 20.38
C LYS A 51 -2.96 -13.58 19.27
N ALA A 52 -3.82 -14.56 19.61
CA ALA A 52 -4.80 -15.11 18.67
C ALA A 52 -5.86 -14.07 18.27
N ASN A 53 -6.26 -13.20 19.20
CA ASN A 53 -7.24 -12.15 18.91
C ASN A 53 -6.64 -10.99 18.10
N SER A 54 -5.33 -10.72 18.23
CA SER A 54 -4.60 -9.79 17.34
C SER A 54 -4.62 -10.26 15.88
N ALA A 55 -4.72 -11.57 15.63
CA ALA A 55 -4.89 -12.09 14.27
C ALA A 55 -6.25 -11.72 13.68
N TYR A 56 -7.32 -11.60 14.49
CA TYR A 56 -8.63 -11.13 14.00
C TYR A 56 -8.58 -9.68 13.53
N VAL A 57 -7.81 -8.82 14.20
CA VAL A 57 -7.57 -7.44 13.78
C VAL A 57 -6.98 -7.41 12.37
N GLN A 58 -5.94 -8.21 12.12
CA GLN A 58 -5.33 -8.31 10.80
C GLN A 58 -6.29 -8.91 9.76
N ALA A 59 -7.01 -9.98 10.13
CA ALA A 59 -7.99 -10.61 9.26
C ALA A 59 -9.13 -9.65 8.87
N ALA A 60 -9.60 -8.81 9.80
CA ALA A 60 -10.59 -7.78 9.54
C ALA A 60 -10.04 -6.73 8.56
N THR A 61 -8.82 -6.25 8.77
CA THR A 61 -8.21 -5.26 7.86
C THR A 61 -8.00 -5.82 6.46
N PHE A 62 -7.32 -6.97 6.30
CA PHE A 62 -7.11 -7.57 4.97
C PHE A 62 -8.41 -8.06 4.33
N GLY A 63 -9.33 -8.59 5.14
CA GLY A 63 -10.67 -8.96 4.70
C GLY A 63 -11.43 -7.76 4.14
N ALA A 64 -11.28 -6.58 4.74
CA ALA A 64 -11.91 -5.35 4.24
C ALA A 64 -11.36 -4.95 2.87
N TYR A 65 -10.05 -5.05 2.63
CA TYR A 65 -9.46 -4.79 1.30
C TYR A 65 -9.98 -5.76 0.25
N PHE A 66 -10.11 -7.04 0.59
CA PHE A 66 -10.64 -8.06 -0.31
C PHE A 66 -12.14 -7.86 -0.60
N VAL A 67 -12.94 -7.62 0.45
CA VAL A 67 -14.40 -7.47 0.34
C VAL A 67 -14.77 -6.16 -0.34
N MET A 68 -14.10 -5.06 -0.01
CA MET A 68 -14.46 -3.73 -0.52
C MET A 68 -13.85 -3.43 -1.89
N GLY A 69 -12.85 -4.19 -2.34
CA GLY A 69 -12.28 -4.07 -3.69
C GLY A 69 -13.37 -4.08 -4.78
N LEU A 70 -14.14 -5.16 -4.90
CA LEU A 70 -15.16 -5.28 -5.97
C LEU A 70 -16.28 -4.22 -5.87
N PRO A 71 -16.92 -4.00 -4.71
CA PRO A 71 -17.94 -2.96 -4.56
C PRO A 71 -17.41 -1.56 -4.89
N ALA A 72 -16.18 -1.23 -4.49
CA ALA A 72 -15.56 0.06 -4.82
C ALA A 72 -15.41 0.23 -6.33
N GLY A 73 -14.90 -0.79 -7.03
CA GLY A 73 -14.75 -0.77 -8.49
C GLY A 73 -16.07 -0.59 -9.24
N TRP A 74 -17.12 -1.30 -8.82
CA TRP A 74 -18.46 -1.14 -9.40
C TRP A 74 -19.06 0.24 -9.12
N PHE A 75 -18.86 0.75 -7.90
CA PHE A 75 -19.32 2.08 -7.52
C PHE A 75 -18.65 3.16 -8.37
N MET A 76 -17.33 3.07 -8.56
CA MET A 76 -16.57 3.98 -9.41
C MET A 76 -17.01 3.91 -10.87
N LYS A 77 -17.32 2.71 -11.37
CA LYS A 77 -17.82 2.51 -12.74
C LYS A 77 -19.17 3.20 -12.97
N ARG A 78 -20.04 3.19 -11.96
CA ARG A 78 -21.38 3.78 -12.06
C ARG A 78 -21.41 5.28 -11.75
N PHE A 79 -20.61 5.74 -10.81
CA PHE A 79 -20.71 7.08 -10.22
C PHE A 79 -19.49 7.97 -10.46
N GLY A 80 -18.42 7.43 -11.06
CA GLY A 80 -17.18 8.15 -11.35
C GLY A 80 -16.20 8.19 -10.17
N TYR A 81 -14.96 8.63 -10.46
CA TYR A 81 -13.87 8.67 -9.49
C TYR A 81 -14.12 9.60 -8.30
N GLN A 82 -14.68 10.79 -8.56
CA GLN A 82 -14.93 11.78 -7.51
C GLN A 82 -15.85 11.22 -6.41
N LYS A 83 -16.95 10.57 -6.80
CA LYS A 83 -17.86 9.92 -5.85
C LYS A 83 -17.21 8.72 -5.15
N GLY A 84 -16.33 7.98 -5.84
CA GLY A 84 -15.53 6.91 -5.24
C GLY A 84 -14.60 7.39 -4.13
N VAL A 85 -13.91 8.52 -4.32
CA VAL A 85 -13.07 9.14 -3.28
C VAL A 85 -13.92 9.56 -2.08
N ILE A 86 -15.08 10.16 -2.32
CA ILE A 86 -16.01 10.58 -1.24
C ILE A 86 -16.53 9.38 -0.46
N LEU A 87 -16.85 8.26 -1.13
CA LEU A 87 -17.25 7.01 -0.47
C LEU A 87 -16.13 6.50 0.45
N GLY A 88 -14.89 6.49 -0.03
CA GLY A 88 -13.73 6.05 0.75
C GLY A 88 -13.47 6.94 1.98
N LEU A 89 -13.45 8.26 1.79
CA LEU A 89 -13.30 9.24 2.88
C LEU A 89 -14.45 9.15 3.89
N GLY A 90 -15.68 8.94 3.40
CA GLY A 90 -16.87 8.78 4.24
C GLY A 90 -16.84 7.51 5.08
N LEU A 91 -16.49 6.36 4.50
CA LEU A 91 -16.32 5.10 5.23
C LEU A 91 -15.18 5.19 6.25
N TYR A 92 -14.09 5.85 5.89
CA TYR A 92 -12.96 6.07 6.79
C TYR A 92 -13.37 6.92 8.00
N ALA A 93 -14.03 8.06 7.78
CA ALA A 93 -14.52 8.93 8.85
C ALA A 93 -15.59 8.23 9.71
N ALA A 94 -16.51 7.50 9.09
CA ALA A 94 -17.52 6.72 9.80
C ALA A 94 -16.91 5.64 10.70
N GLY A 95 -15.93 4.89 10.19
CA GLY A 95 -15.19 3.90 10.98
C GLY A 95 -14.45 4.54 12.16
N ALA A 96 -13.84 5.72 11.95
CA ALA A 96 -13.19 6.46 13.02
C ALA A 96 -14.18 6.92 14.11
N PHE A 97 -15.35 7.45 13.73
CA PHE A 97 -16.38 7.83 14.70
C PHE A 97 -17.00 6.63 15.42
N LEU A 98 -17.17 5.49 14.74
CA LEU A 98 -17.64 4.23 15.35
C LEU A 98 -16.68 3.67 16.40
N MET A 99 -15.41 4.09 16.36
CA MET A 99 -14.43 3.71 17.38
C MET A 99 -14.74 4.28 18.76
N VAL A 100 -15.42 5.43 18.82
CA VAL A 100 -15.81 6.10 20.07
C VAL A 100 -16.86 5.30 20.86
N PRO A 101 -18.04 4.93 20.30
CA PRO A 101 -19.01 4.10 21.00
C PRO A 101 -18.46 2.68 21.26
N ALA A 102 -17.65 2.12 20.37
CA ALA A 102 -16.99 0.84 20.59
C ALA A 102 -16.03 0.88 21.81
N ALA A 103 -15.28 1.97 21.94
CA ALA A 103 -14.40 2.22 23.08
C ALA A 103 -15.19 2.49 24.37
N ASN A 104 -16.35 3.15 24.31
CA ASN A 104 -17.23 3.33 25.47
C ASN A 104 -17.81 1.99 25.97
N ALA A 105 -18.12 1.07 25.06
CA ALA A 105 -18.63 -0.26 25.39
C ALA A 105 -17.53 -1.25 25.82
N ALA A 106 -16.24 -0.87 25.74
CA ALA A 106 -15.08 -1.73 25.99
C ALA A 106 -15.16 -3.11 25.28
N SER A 107 -15.84 -3.18 24.13
CA SER A 107 -16.13 -4.43 23.45
C SER A 107 -15.18 -4.65 22.28
N PHE A 108 -14.40 -5.73 22.36
CA PHE A 108 -13.44 -6.11 21.31
C PHE A 108 -14.13 -6.32 19.96
N SER A 109 -15.31 -6.94 19.92
CA SER A 109 -16.05 -7.20 18.68
C SER A 109 -16.55 -5.91 18.03
N LEU A 110 -16.99 -4.92 18.82
CA LEU A 110 -17.40 -3.61 18.29
C LEU A 110 -16.20 -2.82 17.79
N LEU A 111 -15.06 -2.88 18.49
CA LEU A 111 -13.81 -2.26 18.04
C LEU A 111 -13.34 -2.90 16.73
N LEU A 112 -13.45 -4.22 16.60
CA LEU A 112 -13.11 -4.95 15.39
C LEU A 112 -14.02 -4.56 14.22
N ALA A 113 -15.33 -4.45 14.45
CA ALA A 113 -16.30 -4.02 13.45
C ALA A 113 -16.05 -2.56 12.99
N ALA A 114 -15.78 -1.65 13.93
CA ALA A 114 -15.43 -0.27 13.60
C ALA A 114 -14.12 -0.18 12.79
N LEU A 115 -13.11 -0.98 13.17
CA LEU A 115 -11.87 -1.09 12.42
C LEU A 115 -12.08 -1.68 11.02
N PHE A 116 -12.97 -2.66 10.88
CA PHE A 116 -13.33 -3.24 9.57
C PHE A 116 -13.94 -2.17 8.66
N VAL A 117 -14.88 -1.35 9.16
CA VAL A 117 -15.47 -0.24 8.40
C VAL A 117 -14.41 0.78 7.98
N LEU A 118 -13.51 1.15 8.90
CA LEU A 118 -12.39 2.05 8.59
C LEU A 118 -11.47 1.47 7.51
N ALA A 119 -11.14 0.17 7.60
CA ALA A 119 -10.33 -0.54 6.63
C ALA A 119 -11.00 -0.64 5.25
N CYS A 120 -12.34 -0.77 5.19
CA CYS A 120 -13.09 -0.67 3.93
C CYS A 120 -12.92 0.71 3.28
N GLY A 121 -12.89 1.78 4.08
CA GLY A 121 -12.58 3.13 3.62
C GLY A 121 -11.19 3.23 3.01
N LEU A 122 -10.16 2.71 3.70
CA LEU A 122 -8.79 2.66 3.19
C LEU A 122 -8.68 1.88 1.87
N GLY A 123 -9.28 0.68 1.80
CA GLY A 123 -9.28 -0.14 0.58
C GLY A 123 -9.99 0.52 -0.59
N THR A 124 -11.09 1.23 -0.32
CA THR A 124 -11.79 2.04 -1.34
C THR A 124 -10.90 3.17 -1.85
N LEU A 125 -10.23 3.90 -0.96
CA LEU A 125 -9.32 4.98 -1.36
C LEU A 125 -8.15 4.46 -2.19
N GLU A 126 -7.59 3.32 -1.84
CA GLU A 126 -6.53 2.68 -2.62
C GLU A 126 -7.01 2.28 -4.03
N ALA A 127 -8.18 1.65 -4.13
CA ALA A 127 -8.77 1.26 -5.42
C ALA A 127 -9.11 2.46 -6.32
N VAL A 128 -9.43 3.62 -5.72
CA VAL A 128 -9.79 4.83 -6.46
C VAL A 128 -8.56 5.65 -6.85
N ALA A 129 -7.56 5.78 -5.97
CA ALA A 129 -6.51 6.77 -6.12
C ALA A 129 -5.55 6.46 -7.29
N HIS A 130 -5.22 5.19 -7.52
CA HIS A 130 -4.34 4.77 -8.62
C HIS A 130 -4.90 5.10 -10.02
N PRO A 131 -6.11 4.64 -10.41
CA PRO A 131 -6.68 4.95 -11.71
C PRO A 131 -7.05 6.43 -11.83
N PHE A 132 -7.26 7.12 -10.71
CA PHE A 132 -7.43 8.57 -10.71
C PHE A 132 -6.12 9.30 -11.06
N LEU A 133 -4.98 8.92 -10.48
CA LEU A 133 -3.65 9.44 -10.87
C LEU A 133 -3.27 9.12 -12.31
N ASP A 134 -3.63 7.92 -12.76
CA ASP A 134 -3.40 7.49 -14.14
C ASP A 134 -4.08 8.46 -15.13
N GLY A 135 -5.33 8.83 -14.85
CA GLY A 135 -6.11 9.76 -15.68
C GLY A 135 -5.71 11.24 -15.59
N LEU A 136 -4.83 11.64 -14.66
CA LEU A 136 -4.44 13.04 -14.42
C LEU A 136 -3.24 13.49 -15.28
N GLY A 137 -3.34 13.37 -16.60
CA GLY A 137 -2.35 13.87 -17.55
C GLY A 137 -2.00 12.88 -18.65
N ASP A 138 -0.80 13.03 -19.21
CA ASP A 138 -0.28 12.17 -20.28
C ASP A 138 -0.10 10.71 -19.78
N PRO A 139 -0.60 9.69 -20.49
CA PRO A 139 -0.33 8.27 -20.20
C PRO A 139 1.15 7.92 -20.06
N ALA A 140 2.05 8.63 -20.76
CA ALA A 140 3.49 8.36 -20.73
C ALA A 140 4.13 8.64 -19.35
N SER A 141 3.60 9.61 -18.59
CA SER A 141 4.09 9.96 -17.25
C SER A 141 3.24 9.38 -16.11
N SER A 142 2.26 8.52 -16.41
CA SER A 142 1.39 7.87 -15.42
C SER A 142 2.17 7.08 -14.36
N ASP A 143 3.12 6.23 -14.79
CA ASP A 143 3.91 5.41 -13.87
C ASP A 143 4.72 6.29 -12.89
N GLN A 144 5.22 7.44 -13.38
CA GLN A 144 5.96 8.42 -12.55
C GLN A 144 5.05 9.09 -11.54
N ARG A 145 3.85 9.54 -11.94
CA ARG A 145 2.87 10.17 -11.04
C ARG A 145 2.44 9.21 -9.92
N ILE A 146 2.19 7.96 -10.26
CA ILE A 146 1.80 6.92 -9.30
C ILE A 146 2.96 6.64 -8.33
N THR A 147 4.16 6.42 -8.84
CA THR A 147 5.34 6.12 -8.00
C THR A 147 5.71 7.29 -7.09
N PHE A 148 5.61 8.52 -7.59
CA PHE A 148 5.81 9.74 -6.78
C PHE A 148 4.80 9.85 -5.64
N SER A 149 3.52 9.59 -5.91
CA SER A 149 2.47 9.63 -4.89
C SER A 149 2.70 8.58 -3.80
N HIS A 150 3.18 7.39 -4.19
CA HIS A 150 3.64 6.36 -3.26
C HIS A 150 4.89 6.75 -2.46
N ALA A 151 5.75 7.62 -2.97
CA ALA A 151 6.88 8.15 -2.21
C ALA A 151 6.40 9.07 -1.08
N ILE A 152 5.43 9.94 -1.37
CA ILE A 152 4.80 10.84 -0.37
C ILE A 152 4.00 10.04 0.66
N ASN A 153 3.38 8.92 0.25
CA ASN A 153 2.81 7.97 1.19
C ASN A 153 3.82 7.51 2.26
N GLY A 154 5.07 7.27 1.88
CA GLY A 154 6.14 6.91 2.84
C GLY A 154 6.34 7.96 3.94
N ILE A 155 6.19 9.25 3.61
CA ILE A 155 6.26 10.35 4.60
C ILE A 155 5.10 10.26 5.60
N GLY A 156 3.90 9.96 5.10
CA GLY A 156 2.72 9.74 5.95
C GLY A 156 2.91 8.54 6.89
N ALA A 157 3.48 7.44 6.38
CA ALA A 157 3.79 6.26 7.17
C ALA A 157 4.86 6.51 8.25
N VAL A 158 5.81 7.42 7.99
CA VAL A 158 6.80 7.85 8.99
C VAL A 158 6.16 8.74 10.07
N SER A 159 5.20 9.58 9.69
CA SER A 159 4.57 10.56 10.59
C SER A 159 3.44 9.96 11.45
N GLY A 160 2.73 8.95 10.93
CA GLY A 160 1.59 8.35 11.62
C GLY A 160 1.91 7.79 13.01
N PRO A 161 2.97 6.99 13.19
CA PRO A 161 3.33 6.50 14.50
C PRO A 161 3.78 7.60 15.45
N LEU A 162 4.48 8.63 14.97
CA LEU A 162 4.90 9.78 15.80
C LEU A 162 3.69 10.52 16.40
N ILE A 163 2.66 10.74 15.57
CA ILE A 163 1.42 11.39 16.01
C ILE A 163 0.62 10.45 16.91
N GLY A 164 0.46 9.19 16.50
CA GLY A 164 -0.27 8.18 17.28
C GLY A 164 0.34 7.96 18.66
N GLY A 165 1.65 7.82 18.74
CA GLY A 165 2.39 7.65 19.98
C GLY A 165 2.32 8.88 20.89
N TYR A 166 2.40 10.10 20.32
CA TYR A 166 2.21 11.33 21.11
C TYR A 166 0.84 11.39 21.80
N PHE A 167 -0.24 11.01 21.11
CA PHE A 167 -1.60 11.07 21.66
C PHE A 167 -1.96 9.86 22.53
N VAL A 168 -1.44 8.66 22.23
CA VAL A 168 -1.84 7.40 22.90
C VAL A 168 -0.93 7.07 24.09
N LEU A 169 0.35 7.40 24.03
CA LEU A 169 1.35 6.87 24.97
C LEU A 169 1.83 7.88 26.03
N ARG A 170 1.51 9.18 25.88
CA ARG A 170 1.89 10.23 26.86
C ARG A 170 0.85 10.55 27.92
N GLY A 171 -0.39 10.14 27.75
CA GLY A 171 -1.39 10.40 28.77
C GLY A 171 -1.20 9.45 29.95
N THR A 172 -1.15 9.99 31.16
CA THR A 172 -1.24 9.22 32.41
C THR A 172 -2.64 8.62 32.52
N HIS A 173 -2.87 7.52 31.80
CA HIS A 173 -4.14 6.83 31.75
C HIS A 173 -4.13 5.69 32.75
N ALA A 174 -5.16 5.63 33.61
CA ALA A 174 -5.40 4.47 34.46
C ALA A 174 -5.60 3.22 33.56
N ALA A 175 -5.17 2.05 34.05
CA ALA A 175 -5.36 0.80 33.33
C ALA A 175 -6.85 0.61 32.96
N GLY A 176 -7.15 0.50 31.66
CA GLY A 176 -8.53 0.38 31.14
C GLY A 176 -9.12 1.67 30.54
N ASP A 177 -8.45 2.82 30.62
CA ASP A 177 -8.95 4.06 30.03
C ASP A 177 -8.65 4.16 28.52
N LEU A 178 -9.69 4.02 27.69
CA LEU A 178 -9.63 4.20 26.24
C LEU A 178 -9.83 5.67 25.80
N SER A 179 -9.75 6.65 26.70
CA SER A 179 -9.94 8.08 26.36
C SER A 179 -8.97 8.59 25.29
N SER A 180 -7.74 8.08 25.25
CA SER A 180 -6.74 8.42 24.22
C SER A 180 -7.18 7.92 22.84
N VAL A 181 -7.73 6.69 22.77
CA VAL A 181 -8.28 6.12 21.52
C VAL A 181 -9.45 6.96 21.03
N LYS A 182 -10.36 7.35 21.93
CA LYS A 182 -11.53 8.18 21.59
C LYS A 182 -11.09 9.52 21.01
N THR A 183 -10.17 10.20 21.69
CA THR A 183 -9.66 11.51 21.26
C THR A 183 -8.96 11.42 19.90
N LEU A 184 -8.08 10.42 19.74
CA LEU A 184 -7.33 10.21 18.51
C LEU A 184 -8.24 9.97 17.31
N TYR A 185 -9.16 9.01 17.41
CA TYR A 185 -10.05 8.65 16.30
C TYR A 185 -11.12 9.71 16.04
N THR A 186 -11.52 10.49 17.05
CA THR A 186 -12.37 11.67 16.83
C THR A 186 -11.66 12.73 16.00
N ILE A 187 -10.40 13.05 16.33
CA ILE A 187 -9.58 14.00 15.55
C ILE A 187 -9.43 13.50 14.12
N ILE A 188 -9.07 12.23 13.94
CA ILE A 188 -8.93 11.61 12.62
C ILE A 188 -10.26 11.70 11.83
N GLY A 189 -11.37 11.32 12.45
CA GLY A 189 -12.70 11.37 11.82
C GLY A 189 -13.08 12.79 11.38
N VAL A 190 -12.81 13.80 12.21
CA VAL A 190 -13.06 15.21 11.88
C VAL A 190 -12.15 15.69 10.75
N VAL A 191 -10.85 15.38 10.79
CA VAL A 191 -9.90 15.81 9.76
C VAL A 191 -10.23 15.17 8.42
N VAL A 192 -10.44 13.84 8.39
CA VAL A 192 -10.76 13.11 7.16
C VAL A 192 -12.15 13.49 6.64
N GLY A 193 -13.13 13.65 7.53
CA GLY A 193 -14.46 14.14 7.18
C GLY A 193 -14.42 15.55 6.56
N SER A 194 -13.61 16.45 7.12
CA SER A 194 -13.41 17.81 6.59
C SER A 194 -12.75 17.78 5.20
N ILE A 195 -11.73 16.94 5.01
CA ILE A 195 -11.08 16.75 3.69
C ILE A 195 -12.10 16.21 2.67
N GLY A 196 -12.92 15.23 3.07
CA GLY A 196 -14.01 14.69 2.24
C GLY A 196 -15.05 15.75 1.87
N LEU A 197 -15.42 16.60 2.82
CA LEU A 197 -16.37 17.69 2.58
C LEU A 197 -15.78 18.74 1.62
N LEU A 198 -14.55 19.19 1.86
CA LEU A 198 -13.86 20.11 0.96
C LEU A 198 -13.77 19.54 -0.46
N PHE A 199 -13.43 18.26 -0.60
CA PHE A 199 -13.33 17.61 -1.89
C PHE A 199 -14.67 17.46 -2.62
N ALA A 200 -15.78 17.33 -1.88
CA ALA A 200 -17.11 17.32 -2.47
C ALA A 200 -17.42 18.62 -3.23
N PHE A 201 -16.81 19.74 -2.84
CA PHE A 201 -16.96 21.04 -3.51
C PHE A 201 -15.89 21.31 -4.60
N VAL A 202 -14.82 20.51 -4.66
CA VAL A 202 -13.77 20.66 -5.69
C VAL A 202 -14.30 20.14 -7.02
N LYS A 203 -14.35 21.01 -8.04
CA LYS A 203 -14.66 20.60 -9.42
C LYS A 203 -13.45 19.87 -10.01
N VAL A 204 -13.54 18.55 -10.08
CA VAL A 204 -12.54 17.72 -10.75
C VAL A 204 -12.65 17.95 -12.26
N PRO A 205 -11.55 18.33 -12.96
CA PRO A 205 -11.58 18.47 -14.42
C PRO A 205 -11.97 17.14 -15.08
N PRO A 206 -12.68 17.16 -16.22
CA PRO A 206 -12.99 15.93 -16.94
C PRO A 206 -11.68 15.24 -17.30
N LEU A 207 -11.51 14.01 -16.82
CA LEU A 207 -10.38 13.16 -17.19
C LEU A 207 -10.49 12.83 -18.68
N ASN A 208 -9.35 12.71 -19.37
CA ASN A 208 -9.28 12.47 -20.81
C ASN A 208 -10.30 11.41 -21.26
N ALA A 209 -10.93 11.65 -22.42
CA ALA A 209 -12.16 11.00 -22.92
C ALA A 209 -12.20 9.45 -22.93
N GLU A 210 -11.06 8.78 -22.73
CA GLU A 210 -10.99 7.34 -22.46
C GLU A 210 -11.50 6.92 -21.06
N HIS A 211 -11.64 7.85 -20.12
CA HIS A 211 -11.79 7.57 -18.67
C HIS A 211 -13.14 8.03 -18.10
N THR A 212 -14.05 8.57 -18.94
CA THR A 212 -15.37 9.03 -18.51
C THR A 212 -16.44 8.01 -18.92
N PRO A 213 -17.13 7.33 -17.98
CA PRO A 213 -18.28 6.51 -18.32
C PRO A 213 -19.47 7.44 -18.62
N GLY A 214 -19.65 7.83 -19.89
CA GLY A 214 -20.94 8.36 -20.36
C GLY A 214 -20.96 9.66 -21.15
N THR A 215 -19.92 10.05 -21.90
CA THR A 215 -20.05 11.21 -22.82
C THR A 215 -19.59 10.85 -24.22
N ALA A 216 -20.35 9.97 -24.87
CA ALA A 216 -20.44 9.98 -26.32
C ALA A 216 -21.52 11.00 -26.70
N THR A 217 -21.15 12.28 -26.76
CA THR A 217 -21.98 13.29 -27.42
C THR A 217 -21.13 13.97 -28.50
N SER A 218 -21.33 13.47 -29.72
CA SER A 218 -21.30 14.14 -31.01
C SER A 218 -20.56 15.49 -31.11
N ALA A 219 -19.42 15.49 -31.79
CA ALA A 219 -19.06 16.56 -32.72
C ALA A 219 -18.02 16.07 -33.74
N THR A 220 -18.35 16.28 -35.02
CA THR A 220 -17.54 16.17 -36.24
C THR A 220 -17.15 14.77 -36.72
N GLY A 221 -17.65 14.44 -37.91
CA GLY A 221 -17.59 13.14 -38.54
C GLY A 221 -16.22 12.82 -39.12
N GLU A 222 -15.70 11.69 -38.65
CA GLU A 222 -14.96 10.66 -39.40
C GLU A 222 -14.98 9.47 -38.45
N ALA A 223 -15.75 8.43 -38.79
CA ALA A 223 -15.88 7.26 -37.94
C ALA A 223 -14.54 6.52 -37.87
N PRO A 224 -13.89 6.36 -36.70
CA PRO A 224 -12.92 5.30 -36.52
C PRO A 224 -13.74 4.02 -36.34
N THR A 225 -13.85 3.26 -37.42
CA THR A 225 -14.22 1.85 -37.42
C THR A 225 -13.24 1.08 -36.54
N ASP A 226 -13.55 0.96 -35.25
CA ASP A 226 -13.25 -0.21 -34.43
C ASP A 226 -13.97 -0.10 -33.08
N ILE A 227 -15.26 -0.39 -33.10
CA ILE A 227 -15.93 -0.94 -31.92
C ILE A 227 -15.39 -2.37 -31.77
N GLN A 228 -14.15 -2.52 -31.29
CA GLN A 228 -13.68 -3.82 -30.84
C GLN A 228 -14.58 -4.22 -29.67
N ALA A 229 -15.33 -5.31 -29.91
CA ALA A 229 -16.25 -5.94 -28.98
C ALA A 229 -15.72 -5.93 -27.54
N ASP A 230 -16.63 -5.70 -26.59
CA ASP A 230 -16.43 -5.68 -25.14
C ASP A 230 -15.72 -6.95 -24.65
N LYS A 231 -14.40 -7.02 -24.82
CA LYS A 231 -13.58 -8.11 -24.32
C LYS A 231 -13.68 -8.06 -22.80
N SER A 232 -14.09 -9.18 -22.21
CA SER A 232 -14.16 -9.31 -20.75
C SER A 232 -12.79 -8.98 -20.14
N LEU A 233 -12.75 -8.29 -19.00
CA LEU A 233 -11.53 -7.86 -18.32
C LEU A 233 -10.47 -8.98 -18.21
N PHE A 234 -10.91 -10.22 -18.03
CA PHE A 234 -10.06 -11.42 -17.92
C PHE A 234 -9.48 -11.92 -19.25
N GLN A 235 -9.94 -11.41 -20.39
CA GLN A 235 -9.39 -11.73 -21.71
C GLN A 235 -8.11 -10.93 -21.99
N HIS A 236 -7.89 -9.83 -21.27
CA HIS A 236 -6.64 -9.08 -21.31
C HIS A 236 -5.56 -9.84 -20.53
N LYS A 237 -4.75 -10.64 -21.23
CA LYS A 237 -3.68 -11.44 -20.62
C LYS A 237 -2.74 -10.61 -19.76
N HIS A 238 -2.35 -9.41 -20.21
CA HIS A 238 -1.47 -8.51 -19.46
C HIS A 238 -2.07 -8.13 -18.08
N PHE A 239 -3.38 -7.87 -18.01
CA PHE A 239 -4.07 -7.58 -16.75
C PHE A 239 -4.10 -8.79 -15.81
N VAL A 240 -4.40 -9.99 -16.32
CA VAL A 240 -4.38 -11.22 -15.51
C VAL A 240 -2.99 -11.46 -14.92
N TYR A 241 -1.94 -11.30 -15.74
CA TYR A 241 -0.56 -11.40 -15.26
C TYR A 241 -0.19 -10.27 -14.29
N ALA A 242 -0.76 -9.07 -14.41
CA ALA A 242 -0.58 -7.99 -13.45
C ALA A 242 -1.17 -8.33 -12.07
N CYS A 243 -2.40 -8.88 -12.04
CA CYS A 243 -3.02 -9.34 -10.80
C CYS A 243 -2.21 -10.45 -10.12
N VAL A 244 -1.71 -11.42 -10.90
CA VAL A 244 -0.85 -12.48 -10.40
C VAL A 244 0.48 -11.89 -9.90
N ALA A 245 1.15 -11.06 -10.70
CA ALA A 245 2.40 -10.41 -10.29
C ALA A 245 2.22 -9.59 -9.00
N GLN A 246 1.11 -8.88 -8.86
CA GLN A 246 0.81 -8.10 -7.67
C GLN A 246 0.59 -8.99 -6.44
N LEU A 247 -0.17 -10.08 -6.57
CA LEU A 247 -0.38 -11.05 -5.49
C LEU A 247 0.94 -11.66 -5.01
N PHE A 248 1.81 -12.06 -5.94
CA PHE A 248 3.13 -12.62 -5.61
C PHE A 248 4.07 -11.55 -5.04
N ASN A 249 4.00 -10.32 -5.55
CA ASN A 249 4.76 -9.20 -5.01
C ASN A 249 4.37 -8.93 -3.56
N THR A 250 3.09 -8.67 -3.27
CA THR A 250 2.60 -8.41 -1.89
C THR A 250 2.88 -9.59 -0.95
N ALA A 251 2.79 -10.83 -1.45
CA ALA A 251 3.19 -12.04 -0.72
C ALA A 251 4.68 -12.02 -0.31
N ALA A 252 5.57 -11.72 -1.26
CA ALA A 252 7.01 -11.60 -0.99
C ALA A 252 7.32 -10.45 -0.02
N GLN A 253 6.58 -9.33 -0.12
CA GLN A 253 6.69 -8.22 0.82
C GLN A 253 6.34 -8.65 2.24
N GLY A 254 5.13 -9.19 2.42
CA GLY A 254 4.62 -9.63 3.71
C GLY A 254 5.51 -10.68 4.35
N GLY A 255 6.05 -11.61 3.54
CA GLY A 255 6.99 -12.63 4.00
C GLY A 255 8.30 -12.02 4.47
N THR A 256 8.93 -11.17 3.65
CA THR A 256 10.19 -10.51 3.98
C THR A 256 10.08 -9.69 5.26
N TRP A 257 8.96 -8.98 5.45
CA TRP A 257 8.71 -8.17 6.63
C TRP A 257 8.44 -9.03 7.87
N ALA A 258 7.60 -10.06 7.77
CA ALA A 258 7.26 -10.92 8.90
C ALA A 258 8.50 -11.60 9.51
N PHE A 259 9.45 -12.04 8.68
CA PHE A 259 10.64 -12.77 9.13
C PHE A 259 11.89 -11.90 9.31
N PHE A 260 11.83 -10.60 9.03
CA PHE A 260 12.97 -9.68 9.16
C PHE A 260 13.60 -9.71 10.57
N ILE A 261 12.76 -9.57 11.60
CA ILE A 261 13.22 -9.53 13.01
C ILE A 261 13.70 -10.90 13.48
N ASN A 262 13.01 -11.97 13.07
CA ASN A 262 13.40 -13.35 13.41
C ASN A 262 14.78 -13.67 12.81
N TYR A 263 15.02 -13.28 11.55
CA TYR A 263 16.31 -13.44 10.90
C TYR A 263 17.44 -12.68 11.63
N GLY A 264 17.19 -11.42 12.02
CA GLY A 264 18.13 -10.63 12.79
C GLY A 264 18.43 -11.19 14.20
N THR A 265 17.46 -11.87 14.81
CA THR A 265 17.66 -12.49 16.12
C THR A 265 18.47 -13.79 15.99
N ASP A 266 18.05 -14.67 15.07
CA ASP A 266 18.58 -16.04 14.96
C ASP A 266 20.00 -16.09 14.37
N TYR A 267 20.33 -15.21 13.42
CA TYR A 267 21.62 -15.27 12.69
C TYR A 267 22.63 -14.20 13.09
N MET A 268 22.19 -13.11 13.71
CA MET A 268 23.06 -12.02 14.13
C MET A 268 23.22 -11.91 15.65
N GLY A 269 22.47 -12.71 16.42
CA GLY A 269 22.46 -12.64 17.88
C GLY A 269 21.97 -11.28 18.40
N LEU A 270 21.23 -10.52 17.58
CA LEU A 270 20.64 -9.26 18.01
C LEU A 270 19.55 -9.57 19.03
N LYS A 271 19.45 -8.77 20.08
CA LYS A 271 18.37 -8.93 21.07
C LYS A 271 17.01 -8.87 20.35
N PRO A 272 16.12 -9.85 20.60
CA PRO A 272 14.85 -9.92 19.90
C PRO A 272 14.00 -8.71 20.25
N GLY A 273 13.69 -7.92 19.22
CA GLY A 273 12.54 -7.02 19.26
C GLY A 273 11.23 -7.81 19.13
N PRO A 274 10.07 -7.14 19.23
CA PRO A 274 8.77 -7.79 19.02
C PRO A 274 8.68 -8.37 17.59
N ALA A 275 8.33 -9.65 17.45
CA ALA A 275 8.18 -10.30 16.14
C ALA A 275 7.04 -9.69 15.30
N ILE A 276 7.26 -9.56 13.99
CA ILE A 276 6.29 -9.04 13.02
C ILE A 276 5.41 -10.20 12.53
N HIS A 277 4.12 -10.12 12.81
CA HIS A 277 3.11 -11.08 12.37
C HIS A 277 2.28 -10.59 11.18
N GLY A 278 2.52 -9.37 10.65
CA GLY A 278 1.82 -8.87 9.46
C GLY A 278 2.32 -7.50 8.94
N PHE A 279 1.91 -7.15 7.71
CA PHE A 279 2.26 -5.93 6.97
C PHE A 279 2.12 -4.64 7.79
N TRP A 280 1.17 -4.63 8.71
CA TRP A 280 0.76 -3.51 9.55
C TRP A 280 1.71 -3.32 10.75
N GLN A 281 2.29 -4.37 11.33
CA GLN A 281 3.17 -4.18 12.52
C GLN A 281 4.49 -3.42 12.23
N VAL A 282 4.77 -3.19 10.96
CA VAL A 282 5.89 -2.41 10.44
C VAL A 282 5.89 -0.95 10.94
N GLY A 283 4.72 -0.31 11.03
CA GLY A 283 4.61 1.06 11.55
C GLY A 283 4.95 1.17 13.04
N THR A 284 4.56 0.17 13.85
CA THR A 284 4.88 0.16 15.30
C THR A 284 6.36 0.02 15.62
N LEU A 285 7.12 -0.62 14.72
CA LEU A 285 8.56 -0.80 14.88
C LEU A 285 9.33 0.46 14.52
N PHE A 286 8.88 1.15 13.46
CA PHE A 286 9.36 2.48 13.12
C PHE A 286 9.26 3.45 14.30
N ASP A 287 8.11 3.47 14.98
CA ASP A 287 7.89 4.30 16.18
C ASP A 287 8.86 3.98 17.33
N ARG A 288 9.02 2.68 17.62
CA ARG A 288 9.82 2.16 18.74
C ARG A 288 11.32 2.45 18.61
N THR A 289 11.80 2.75 17.42
CA THR A 289 13.24 2.75 17.09
C THR A 289 13.80 4.12 16.77
N VAL A 290 12.97 4.99 16.21
CA VAL A 290 13.34 6.38 16.00
C VAL A 290 13.36 7.15 17.33
N GLY A 291 12.71 6.64 18.38
CA GLY A 291 12.82 7.16 19.75
C GLY A 291 12.29 8.60 19.92
N LEU A 292 11.52 9.08 18.95
CA LEU A 292 10.96 10.44 18.90
C LEU A 292 9.62 10.56 19.65
N VAL A 293 8.98 9.44 20.01
CA VAL A 293 7.78 9.42 20.86
C VAL A 293 8.17 9.27 22.32
N PRO A 294 7.95 10.29 23.16
CA PRO A 294 8.40 10.25 24.55
C PRO A 294 7.40 9.45 25.39
N GLY A 295 7.84 8.35 26.00
CA GLY A 295 6.99 7.49 26.84
C GLY A 295 7.00 6.01 26.45
N LEU A 296 7.49 5.64 25.26
CA LEU A 296 7.94 4.27 25.03
C LEU A 296 9.30 4.08 25.71
N PRO A 297 9.60 2.89 26.27
CA PRO A 297 10.97 2.57 26.63
C PRO A 297 11.84 2.80 25.39
N HIS A 298 12.84 3.67 25.52
CA HIS A 298 13.94 3.72 24.56
C HIS A 298 14.53 2.32 24.55
N LEU A 299 14.23 1.53 23.52
CA LEU A 299 14.94 0.28 23.32
C LEU A 299 16.29 0.63 22.69
N GLY A 300 17.13 1.30 23.48
CA GLY A 300 18.58 1.41 23.24
C GLY A 300 19.28 0.04 23.19
N ASN A 301 18.51 -1.05 23.26
CA ASN A 301 18.96 -2.44 23.20
C ASN A 301 18.30 -3.27 22.07
N ASP A 302 17.33 -2.76 21.29
CA ASP A 302 16.65 -3.54 20.22
C ASP A 302 17.20 -3.16 18.83
N ILE A 303 18.45 -3.54 18.59
CA ILE A 303 19.19 -3.23 17.37
C ILE A 303 18.46 -3.73 16.10
N ALA A 304 17.77 -4.88 16.17
CA ALA A 304 17.06 -5.47 15.03
C ALA A 304 15.88 -4.61 14.54
N ALA A 305 15.12 -4.01 15.46
CA ALA A 305 14.02 -3.12 15.11
C ALA A 305 14.56 -1.83 14.46
N TYR A 306 15.69 -1.30 14.95
CA TYR A 306 16.28 -0.07 14.42
C TYR A 306 16.69 -0.21 12.96
N PHE A 307 17.33 -1.33 12.63
CA PHE A 307 17.68 -1.66 11.25
C PHE A 307 16.47 -1.91 10.35
N PHE A 308 15.39 -2.47 10.89
CA PHE A 308 14.14 -2.60 10.15
C PHE A 308 13.58 -1.23 9.77
N SER A 309 13.51 -0.30 10.71
CA SER A 309 13.03 1.07 10.46
C SER A 309 13.93 1.83 9.50
N LEU A 310 15.25 1.64 9.59
CA LEU A 310 16.19 2.14 8.61
C LEU A 310 15.90 1.59 7.20
N SER A 311 15.51 0.32 7.09
CA SER A 311 15.11 -0.27 5.81
C SER A 311 13.83 0.34 5.22
N LEU A 312 12.91 0.84 6.05
CA LEU A 312 11.71 1.55 5.59
C LEU A 312 12.05 2.96 5.08
N VAL A 313 12.99 3.65 5.72
CA VAL A 313 13.54 4.91 5.19
C VAL A 313 14.24 4.64 3.85
N GLY A 314 15.02 3.57 3.78
CA GLY A 314 15.63 3.09 2.53
C GLY A 314 14.59 2.83 1.44
N MET A 315 13.48 2.18 1.78
CA MET A 315 12.35 1.99 0.87
C MET A 315 11.79 3.34 0.39
N MET A 316 11.54 4.31 1.28
CA MET A 316 11.06 5.63 0.89
C MET A 316 12.03 6.33 -0.09
N LEU A 317 13.34 6.31 0.21
CA LEU A 317 14.38 6.85 -0.67
C LEU A 317 14.43 6.11 -2.02
N GLY A 318 14.26 4.79 -2.02
CA GLY A 318 14.17 3.97 -3.22
C GLY A 318 12.99 4.33 -4.12
N ARG A 319 11.87 4.76 -3.55
CA ARG A 319 10.69 5.29 -4.28
C ARG A 319 10.99 6.63 -4.95
N PHE A 320 11.66 7.55 -4.26
CA PHE A 320 12.10 8.83 -4.84
C PHE A 320 13.11 8.61 -5.96
N LEU A 321 14.13 7.79 -5.71
CA LEU A 321 15.13 7.46 -6.71
C LEU A 321 14.51 6.73 -7.90
N GLY A 322 13.61 5.78 -7.65
CA GLY A 322 12.88 5.06 -8.70
C GLY A 322 12.05 5.99 -9.58
N THR A 323 11.34 6.95 -8.98
CA THR A 323 10.58 7.97 -9.72
C THR A 323 11.50 8.79 -10.63
N TYR A 324 12.68 9.18 -10.12
CA TYR A 324 13.68 9.88 -10.91
C TYR A 324 14.25 9.02 -12.05
N LEU A 325 14.57 7.74 -11.79
CA LEU A 325 15.07 6.81 -12.79
C LEU A 325 14.05 6.53 -13.91
N MET A 326 12.75 6.57 -13.62
CA MET A 326 11.69 6.43 -14.62
C MET A 326 11.67 7.55 -15.66
N GLN A 327 12.40 8.66 -15.45
CA GLN A 327 12.59 9.69 -16.47
C GLN A 327 13.53 9.25 -17.59
N PHE A 328 14.42 8.30 -17.30
CA PHE A 328 15.46 7.83 -18.22
C PHE A 328 15.25 6.38 -18.66
N ILE A 329 14.63 5.55 -17.82
CA ILE A 329 14.47 4.11 -18.02
C ILE A 329 12.99 3.77 -18.07
N ALA A 330 12.58 2.97 -19.06
CA ALA A 330 11.21 2.51 -19.18
C ALA A 330 10.77 1.69 -17.93
N PRO A 331 9.55 1.90 -17.39
CA PRO A 331 9.10 1.27 -16.14
C PRO A 331 9.20 -0.26 -16.12
N ASN A 332 8.93 -0.92 -17.26
CA ASN A 332 9.02 -2.37 -17.42
C ASN A 332 10.46 -2.90 -17.22
N LYS A 333 11.46 -2.18 -17.75
CA LYS A 333 12.88 -2.53 -17.57
C LYS A 333 13.30 -2.32 -16.13
N LEU A 334 12.84 -1.22 -15.51
CA LEU A 334 13.13 -0.93 -14.12
C LEU A 334 12.55 -1.99 -13.17
N LEU A 335 11.32 -2.45 -13.43
CA LEU A 335 10.70 -3.56 -12.71
C LEU A 335 11.49 -4.86 -12.86
N ALA A 336 11.92 -5.20 -14.09
CA ALA A 336 12.70 -6.41 -14.35
C ALA A 336 14.07 -6.37 -13.65
N VAL A 337 14.77 -5.24 -13.71
CA VAL A 337 16.06 -5.07 -13.01
C VAL A 337 15.89 -5.16 -11.50
N ALA A 338 14.86 -4.52 -10.94
CA ALA A 338 14.57 -4.60 -9.50
C ALA A 338 14.22 -6.03 -9.06
N ALA A 339 13.46 -6.78 -9.87
CA ALA A 339 13.14 -8.17 -9.58
C ALA A 339 14.39 -9.06 -9.58
N VAL A 340 15.29 -8.91 -10.56
CA VAL A 340 16.56 -9.65 -10.61
C VAL A 340 17.48 -9.28 -9.44
N ALA A 341 17.57 -7.99 -9.11
CA ALA A 341 18.32 -7.53 -7.94
C ALA A 341 17.78 -8.17 -6.66
N ASN A 342 16.45 -8.19 -6.47
CA ASN A 342 15.81 -8.83 -5.32
C ASN A 342 16.03 -10.35 -5.28
N MET A 343 16.03 -11.04 -6.42
CA MET A 343 16.39 -12.46 -6.46
C MET A 343 17.82 -12.68 -5.98
N GLY A 344 18.78 -11.89 -6.46
CA GLY A 344 20.19 -11.97 -6.04
C GLY A 344 20.37 -11.68 -4.55
N LEU A 345 19.69 -10.64 -4.04
CA LEU A 345 19.71 -10.30 -2.62
C LEU A 345 19.06 -11.41 -1.76
N CYS A 346 17.97 -12.03 -2.21
CA CYS A 346 17.38 -13.17 -1.51
C CYS A 346 18.32 -14.38 -1.45
N VAL A 347 19.05 -14.66 -2.54
CA VAL A 347 20.09 -15.71 -2.52
C VAL A 347 21.18 -15.35 -1.50
N LEU A 348 21.66 -14.11 -1.49
CA LEU A 348 22.66 -13.66 -0.51
C LEU A 348 22.15 -13.74 0.94
N VAL A 349 20.88 -13.44 1.18
CA VAL A 349 20.25 -13.63 2.50
C VAL A 349 20.24 -15.12 2.88
N ALA A 350 19.94 -16.00 1.94
CA ALA A 350 19.89 -17.44 2.18
C ALA A 350 21.28 -18.10 2.40
N GLN A 351 22.38 -17.46 2.00
CA GLN A 351 23.75 -17.97 2.20
C GLN A 351 24.31 -17.72 3.61
N HIS A 352 23.57 -17.04 4.51
CA HIS A 352 23.98 -16.81 5.91
C HIS A 352 25.36 -16.14 6.11
N ALA A 353 25.75 -15.21 5.24
CA ALA A 353 27.01 -14.49 5.31
C ALA A 353 27.01 -13.36 6.38
N GLY A 354 26.42 -13.61 7.56
CA GLY A 354 26.37 -12.69 8.69
C GLY A 354 25.90 -11.27 8.33
N TRP A 355 26.78 -10.28 8.52
CA TRP A 355 26.53 -8.87 8.19
C TRP A 355 26.19 -8.59 6.73
N LEU A 356 26.73 -9.37 5.79
CA LEU A 356 26.45 -9.20 4.37
C LEU A 356 25.00 -9.57 4.04
N SER A 357 24.51 -10.68 4.60
CA SER A 357 23.12 -11.12 4.41
C SER A 357 22.11 -10.14 5.02
N PHE A 358 22.44 -9.53 6.15
CA PHE A 358 21.56 -8.52 6.77
C PHE A 358 21.57 -7.18 6.02
N GLY A 359 22.73 -6.76 5.52
CA GLY A 359 22.80 -5.63 4.57
C GLY A 359 21.99 -5.88 3.31
N ALA A 360 22.02 -7.12 2.79
CA ALA A 360 21.18 -7.53 1.67
C ALA A 360 19.68 -7.48 2.01
N LEU A 361 19.30 -7.83 3.23
CA LEU A 361 17.93 -7.80 3.73
C LEU A 361 17.38 -6.36 3.85
N ILE A 362 18.22 -5.42 4.27
CA ILE A 362 17.91 -3.97 4.20
C ILE A 362 17.80 -3.53 2.73
N GLY A 363 18.72 -3.98 1.88
CA GLY A 363 18.71 -3.71 0.44
C GLY A 363 17.46 -4.23 -0.28
N LEU A 364 16.89 -5.37 0.14
CA LEU A 364 15.65 -5.91 -0.44
C LEU A 364 14.52 -4.88 -0.39
N ASN A 365 14.33 -4.21 0.74
CA ASN A 365 13.28 -3.19 0.90
C ASN A 365 13.45 -2.00 -0.05
N PHE A 366 14.68 -1.64 -0.37
CA PHE A 366 14.98 -0.54 -1.30
C PHE A 366 14.43 -0.84 -2.70
N PHE A 367 14.74 -2.02 -3.25
CA PHE A 367 14.26 -2.42 -4.58
C PHE A 367 12.78 -2.81 -4.58
N PHE A 368 12.27 -3.34 -3.45
CA PHE A 368 10.86 -3.64 -3.28
C PHE A 368 9.96 -2.41 -3.49
N SER A 369 10.47 -1.24 -3.13
CA SER A 369 9.75 0.02 -3.08
C SER A 369 9.00 0.41 -4.35
N ILE A 370 9.59 0.11 -5.52
CA ILE A 370 9.08 0.53 -6.83
C ILE A 370 8.22 -0.54 -7.51
N MET A 371 8.24 -1.78 -7.03
CA MET A 371 7.60 -2.91 -7.73
C MET A 371 6.07 -2.79 -7.71
N PHE A 372 5.50 -2.49 -6.55
CA PHE A 372 4.05 -2.30 -6.37
C PHE A 372 3.47 -1.23 -7.32
N PRO A 373 3.95 0.04 -7.33
CA PRO A 373 3.38 1.08 -8.18
C PRO A 373 3.58 0.82 -9.68
N ILE A 374 4.72 0.22 -10.08
CA ILE A 374 4.97 -0.10 -11.50
C ILE A 374 4.05 -1.23 -11.99
N ILE A 375 3.90 -2.31 -11.21
CA ILE A 375 3.00 -3.42 -11.59
C ILE A 375 1.58 -2.90 -11.75
N TYR A 376 1.15 -2.05 -10.82
CA TYR A 376 -0.16 -1.43 -10.83
C TYR A 376 -0.37 -0.55 -12.06
N SER A 377 0.56 0.37 -12.34
CA SER A 377 0.44 1.27 -13.48
C SER A 377 0.44 0.49 -14.81
N LEU A 378 1.38 -0.46 -14.98
CA LEU A 378 1.41 -1.33 -16.16
C LEU A 378 0.13 -2.17 -16.32
N GLY A 379 -0.45 -2.64 -15.20
CA GLY A 379 -1.68 -3.43 -15.21
C GLY A 379 -2.94 -2.64 -15.56
N LEU A 380 -2.88 -1.31 -15.47
CA LEU A 380 -3.98 -0.41 -15.85
C LEU A 380 -3.87 0.14 -17.28
N LYS A 381 -2.74 -0.07 -17.98
CA LYS A 381 -2.53 0.49 -19.33
C LYS A 381 -3.47 -0.12 -20.36
N ASP A 382 -4.06 0.73 -21.20
CA ASP A 382 -4.94 0.35 -22.31
C ASP A 382 -6.22 -0.45 -21.94
N LEU A 383 -6.69 -0.36 -20.69
CA LEU A 383 -7.95 -0.99 -20.27
C LEU A 383 -9.22 -0.14 -20.48
N GLY A 384 -9.08 1.11 -20.93
CA GLY A 384 -10.19 2.04 -21.18
C GLY A 384 -11.25 2.06 -20.05
N ARG A 385 -12.50 1.72 -20.38
CA ARG A 385 -13.65 1.72 -19.46
C ARG A 385 -13.57 0.69 -18.33
N HIS A 386 -12.64 -0.27 -18.40
CA HIS A 386 -12.49 -1.33 -17.40
C HIS A 386 -11.41 -1.02 -16.34
N LYS A 387 -10.68 0.10 -16.45
CA LYS A 387 -9.61 0.49 -15.50
C LYS A 387 -10.06 0.52 -14.03
N GLN A 388 -11.28 0.97 -13.76
CA GLN A 388 -11.83 1.09 -12.39
C GLN A 388 -12.01 -0.28 -11.74
N LEU A 389 -12.50 -1.25 -12.52
CA LEU A 389 -12.64 -2.63 -12.08
C LEU A 389 -11.29 -3.33 -11.97
N ALA A 390 -10.41 -3.10 -12.94
CA ALA A 390 -9.05 -3.64 -12.93
C ALA A 390 -8.26 -3.23 -11.70
N SER A 391 -8.28 -1.94 -11.37
CA SER A 391 -7.69 -1.36 -10.17
C SER A 391 -8.14 -2.12 -8.92
N SER A 392 -9.44 -2.36 -8.81
CA SER A 392 -10.03 -3.06 -7.67
C SER A 392 -9.55 -4.50 -7.52
N PHE A 393 -9.44 -5.25 -8.63
CA PHE A 393 -8.89 -6.60 -8.62
C PHE A 393 -7.40 -6.63 -8.25
N ILE A 394 -6.61 -5.64 -8.70
CA ILE A 394 -5.19 -5.54 -8.36
C ILE A 394 -5.04 -5.25 -6.85
N VAL A 395 -5.88 -4.39 -6.25
CA VAL A 395 -5.89 -4.13 -4.79
C VAL A 395 -6.26 -5.36 -3.99
N MET A 396 -7.20 -6.18 -4.46
CA MET A 396 -7.52 -7.45 -3.77
C MET A 396 -6.31 -8.37 -3.63
N GLY A 397 -5.31 -8.25 -4.52
CA GLY A 397 -4.03 -8.95 -4.43
C GLY A 397 -3.21 -8.64 -3.17
N VAL A 398 -3.52 -7.56 -2.43
CA VAL A 398 -2.89 -7.25 -1.13
C VAL A 398 -3.12 -8.36 -0.10
N VAL A 399 -4.16 -9.18 -0.26
CA VAL A 399 -4.40 -10.37 0.59
C VAL A 399 -3.22 -11.36 0.59
N GLY A 400 -2.40 -11.38 -0.47
CA GLY A 400 -1.19 -12.19 -0.57
C GLY A 400 -0.21 -11.94 0.59
N ALA A 401 -0.11 -10.70 1.07
CA ALA A 401 0.76 -10.32 2.18
C ALA A 401 0.35 -10.96 3.52
N ALA A 402 -0.94 -11.32 3.69
CA ALA A 402 -1.44 -11.96 4.89
C ALA A 402 -1.35 -13.49 4.81
N LEU A 403 -1.63 -14.05 3.64
CA LEU A 403 -1.70 -15.50 3.43
C LEU A 403 -0.31 -16.13 3.33
N PHE A 404 0.61 -15.50 2.59
CA PHE A 404 1.91 -16.09 2.28
C PHE A 404 2.80 -16.33 3.51
N PRO A 405 2.95 -15.37 4.46
CA PRO A 405 3.74 -15.61 5.66
C PRO A 405 3.17 -16.74 6.53
N ARG A 406 1.84 -16.84 6.59
CA ARG A 406 1.16 -17.78 7.48
C ARG A 406 1.11 -19.20 6.95
N PHE A 407 0.88 -19.37 5.65
CA PHE A 407 0.64 -20.68 5.02
C PHE A 407 1.84 -21.24 4.26
N VAL A 408 2.74 -20.38 3.76
CA VAL A 408 3.86 -20.82 2.90
C VAL A 408 5.19 -20.65 3.61
N MET A 409 5.49 -19.44 4.09
CA MET A 409 6.80 -19.14 4.66
C MET A 409 6.95 -19.63 6.11
N GLY A 410 5.87 -19.61 6.90
CA GLY A 410 5.87 -20.11 8.29
C GLY A 410 6.30 -21.56 8.46
N PRO A 411 5.73 -22.53 7.72
CA PRO A 411 6.14 -23.93 7.82
C PRO A 411 7.61 -24.15 7.47
N VAL A 412 8.14 -23.43 6.47
CA VAL A 412 9.55 -23.54 6.05
C VAL A 412 10.48 -22.82 7.03
N ALA A 413 10.06 -21.68 7.57
CA ALA A 413 10.80 -20.91 8.57
C ALA A 413 10.99 -21.67 9.89
N ASN A 414 10.11 -22.63 10.23
CA ASN A 414 10.28 -23.49 11.41
C ASN A 414 11.51 -24.40 11.33
N THR A 415 12.05 -24.63 10.12
CA THR A 415 13.25 -25.46 9.92
C THR A 415 14.51 -24.58 9.81
N SER A 416 14.43 -23.49 9.05
CA SER A 416 15.46 -22.45 8.99
C SER A 416 14.86 -21.17 8.40
N VAL A 417 15.00 -20.06 9.13
CA VAL A 417 14.47 -18.76 8.68
C VAL A 417 15.15 -18.29 7.39
N ALA A 418 16.43 -18.59 7.16
CA ALA A 418 17.08 -18.19 5.91
C ALA A 418 16.66 -19.04 4.70
N HIS A 419 16.37 -20.34 4.91
CA HIS A 419 15.83 -21.17 3.83
C HIS A 419 14.43 -20.69 3.41
N ALA A 420 13.70 -20.06 4.33
CA ALA A 420 12.43 -19.41 4.01
C ALA A 420 12.58 -18.26 3.01
N TYR A 421 13.77 -17.64 2.87
CA TYR A 421 14.04 -16.59 1.88
C TYR A 421 14.25 -17.12 0.44
N TYR A 422 14.33 -18.44 0.22
CA TYR A 422 14.22 -19.01 -1.13
C TYR A 422 12.80 -18.90 -1.70
N LEU A 423 11.76 -18.85 -0.85
CA LEU A 423 10.36 -18.79 -1.28
C LEU A 423 10.02 -17.47 -2.00
N PRO A 424 10.40 -16.28 -1.48
CA PRO A 424 10.27 -15.02 -2.22
C PRO A 424 10.92 -15.00 -3.61
N ILE A 425 11.96 -15.81 -3.87
CA ILE A 425 12.60 -15.89 -5.20
C ILE A 425 11.59 -16.35 -6.26
N ILE A 426 10.75 -17.33 -5.93
CA ILE A 426 9.69 -17.80 -6.84
C ILE A 426 8.73 -16.65 -7.16
N CYS A 427 8.36 -15.86 -6.16
CA CYS A 427 7.54 -14.68 -6.35
C CYS A 427 8.21 -13.65 -7.28
N TYR A 428 9.50 -13.39 -7.10
CA TYR A 428 10.23 -12.45 -7.94
C TYR A 428 10.44 -12.95 -9.37
N VAL A 429 10.55 -14.27 -9.59
CA VAL A 429 10.56 -14.84 -10.95
C VAL A 429 9.24 -14.52 -11.66
N VAL A 430 8.09 -14.66 -10.99
CA VAL A 430 6.79 -14.31 -11.57
C VAL A 430 6.72 -12.81 -11.91
N VAL A 431 7.20 -11.95 -11.02
CA VAL A 431 7.24 -10.50 -11.26
C VAL A 431 8.22 -10.13 -12.40
N PHE A 432 9.37 -10.79 -12.48
CA PHE A 432 10.34 -10.61 -13.56
C PHE A 432 9.74 -11.02 -14.90
N LEU A 433 9.09 -12.18 -14.98
CA LEU A 433 8.43 -12.65 -16.20
C LEU A 433 7.36 -11.65 -16.65
N TYR A 434 6.62 -11.05 -15.71
CA TYR A 434 5.67 -9.99 -16.00
C TYR A 434 6.35 -8.76 -16.61
N GLY A 435 7.38 -8.21 -15.94
CA GLY A 435 8.12 -7.04 -16.42
C GLY A 435 8.87 -7.26 -17.75
N ALA A 436 9.35 -8.48 -18.01
CA ALA A 436 10.13 -8.80 -19.21
C ALA A 436 9.27 -9.17 -20.43
N LYS A 437 8.21 -9.98 -20.24
CA LYS A 437 7.49 -10.61 -21.35
C LYS A 437 6.00 -10.27 -21.41
N PHE A 438 5.33 -10.16 -20.26
CA PHE A 438 3.87 -10.05 -20.20
C PHE A 438 3.34 -8.64 -20.00
N TYR A 439 4.20 -7.62 -19.90
CA TYR A 439 3.81 -6.22 -19.80
C TYR A 439 3.19 -5.65 -21.09
N LYS A 440 3.40 -6.30 -22.24
CA LYS A 440 2.92 -5.79 -23.53
C LYS A 440 1.43 -6.05 -23.68
N VAL A 441 0.68 -4.99 -23.96
CA VAL A 441 -0.69 -5.09 -24.45
C VAL A 441 -0.62 -5.72 -25.84
N GLN A 442 -1.02 -6.99 -25.96
CA GLN A 442 -1.22 -7.62 -27.26
C GLN A 442 -2.38 -6.90 -27.93
N ARG A 443 -2.07 -5.95 -28.82
CA ARG A 443 -2.99 -5.52 -29.87
C ARG A 443 -3.03 -6.66 -30.87
N ASP A 444 -4.03 -7.52 -30.72
CA ASP A 444 -4.43 -8.49 -31.75
C ASP A 444 -5.17 -7.76 -32.86
#